data_AF-A0A954QGU7-F1
#
_entry.id   AF-A0A954QGU7-F1
#
_cell.length_a   1.000
_cell.length_b   1.000
_cell.length_c   1.000
_cell.angle_alpha   90.00
_cell.angle_beta   90.00
_cell.angle_gamma   90.00
#
_symmetry.space_group_name_H-M   'P 1'
#
loop_
_entity.id
_entity.type
_entity.pdbx_description
1 polymer ?
#
loop_
_entity_poly.entity_id
_entity_poly.type
_entity_poly.pdbx_seq_one_letter_code
_entity_poly.pdbx_strand_id
1 'polypeptide(L)'
;IKWIRHKHNIARVDDRKDGELTVKEVAERLGVSLGVVYYWIDKGLLTGRRHNAGSPYLLAITPDTERELAKRVAQSTRLKPQ
;
A
#
# COMPACT_ATOMS: atom_id res chain seq x y z
N ILE A 1 -4.06 -26.09 -18.18
CA ILE A 1 -2.70 -26.10 -17.57
C ILE A 1 -2.58 -24.88 -16.65
N LYS A 2 -2.75 -25.05 -15.33
CA LYS A 2 -2.94 -23.94 -14.35
C LYS A 2 -1.75 -23.72 -13.39
N TRP A 3 -0.62 -24.40 -13.61
CA TRP A 3 0.45 -24.56 -12.61
C TRP A 3 1.80 -23.93 -12.99
N ILE A 4 1.98 -23.52 -14.25
CA ILE A 4 3.26 -22.99 -14.76
C ILE A 4 3.67 -21.69 -14.05
N ARG A 5 2.70 -20.86 -13.62
CA ARG A 5 2.96 -19.62 -12.88
C ARG A 5 3.58 -19.82 -11.50
N HIS A 6 3.32 -20.95 -10.84
CA HIS A 6 3.87 -21.22 -9.52
C HIS A 6 5.27 -21.84 -9.60
N LYS A 7 5.59 -22.53 -10.71
CA LYS A 7 6.88 -23.20 -10.92
C LYS A 7 7.95 -22.28 -11.48
N HIS A 8 7.58 -21.36 -12.34
CA HIS A 8 8.47 -20.31 -12.78
C HIS A 8 8.14 -19.09 -11.94
N ASN A 9 9.03 -18.70 -11.04
CA ASN A 9 9.01 -17.41 -10.36
C ASN A 9 9.22 -16.32 -11.42
N ILE A 10 8.22 -16.16 -12.29
CA ILE A 10 8.17 -15.12 -13.31
C ILE A 10 8.01 -13.86 -12.49
N ALA A 11 9.12 -13.14 -12.33
CA ALA A 11 9.13 -11.84 -11.68
C ALA A 11 7.95 -11.06 -12.25
N ARG A 12 7.05 -10.64 -11.36
CA ARG A 12 5.98 -9.73 -11.71
C ARG A 12 6.67 -8.60 -12.45
N VAL A 13 6.30 -8.37 -13.71
CA VAL A 13 6.77 -7.19 -14.44
C VAL A 13 6.41 -6.04 -13.53
N ASP A 14 7.44 -5.46 -12.92
CA ASP A 14 7.31 -4.41 -11.92
C ASP A 14 7.01 -3.15 -12.76
N ASP A 15 5.80 -3.11 -13.33
CA ASP A 15 5.15 -1.92 -13.89
C ASP A 15 4.81 -0.93 -12.74
N ARG A 16 5.59 -0.93 -11.66
CA ARG A 16 5.49 0.08 -10.64
C ARG A 16 6.00 1.36 -11.29
N LYS A 17 5.11 2.33 -11.44
CA LYS A 17 5.58 3.68 -11.69
C LYS A 17 6.37 4.14 -10.47
N ASP A 18 7.47 4.84 -10.72
CA ASP A 18 8.28 5.46 -9.67
C ASP A 18 7.36 6.32 -8.77
N GLY A 19 7.17 5.90 -7.51
CA GLY A 19 6.23 6.51 -6.56
C GLY A 19 4.97 5.71 -6.18
N GLU A 20 4.70 4.54 -6.79
CA GLU A 20 3.60 3.66 -6.36
C GLU A 20 4.06 2.69 -5.26
N LEU A 21 3.51 2.82 -4.06
CA LEU A 21 3.84 1.99 -2.90
C LEU A 21 2.75 0.95 -2.64
N THR A 22 3.13 -0.25 -2.24
CA THR A 22 2.14 -1.23 -1.78
C THR A 22 1.61 -0.87 -0.40
N VAL A 23 0.42 -1.36 -0.03
CA VAL A 23 -0.15 -1.22 1.33
C VAL A 23 0.86 -1.60 2.41
N LYS A 24 1.68 -2.63 2.16
CA LYS A 24 2.71 -3.08 3.10
C LYS A 24 3.83 -2.06 3.26
N GLU A 25 4.35 -1.52 2.15
CA GLU A 25 5.42 -0.51 2.21
C GLU A 25 4.94 0.78 2.88
N VAL A 26 3.70 1.20 2.62
CA VAL A 26 3.08 2.36 3.28
C VAL A 26 2.95 2.14 4.79
N ALA A 27 2.50 0.94 5.18
CA ALA A 27 2.40 0.55 6.58
C ALA A 27 3.78 0.59 7.27
N GLU A 28 4.81 0.03 6.64
CA GLU A 28 6.18 0.01 7.17
C GLU A 28 6.78 1.43 7.25
N ARG A 29 6.59 2.25 6.21
CA ARG A 29 7.13 3.62 6.17
C ARG A 29 6.48 4.56 7.19
N LEU A 30 5.18 4.38 7.43
CA LEU A 30 4.42 5.20 8.40
C LEU A 30 4.36 4.57 9.80
N GLY A 31 4.88 3.35 9.99
CA GLY A 31 4.81 2.64 11.26
C GLY A 31 3.38 2.32 11.70
N VAL A 32 2.48 2.01 10.76
CA VAL A 32 1.07 1.67 11.04
C VAL A 32 0.74 0.25 10.63
N SER A 33 -0.32 -0.32 11.20
CA SER A 33 -0.82 -1.63 10.75
C SER A 33 -1.44 -1.55 9.35
N LEU A 34 -1.36 -2.64 8.58
CA LEU A 34 -2.03 -2.80 7.29
C LEU A 34 -3.52 -2.45 7.35
N GLY A 35 -4.18 -2.76 8.48
CA GLY A 35 -5.61 -2.45 8.68
C GLY A 35 -5.90 -0.94 8.66
N VAL A 36 -4.97 -0.12 9.15
CA VAL A 36 -5.07 1.35 9.10
C VAL A 36 -4.97 1.84 7.66
N VAL A 37 -4.07 1.25 6.88
CA VAL A 37 -3.92 1.58 5.46
C VAL A 37 -5.18 1.19 4.68
N TYR A 38 -5.73 -0.01 4.92
CA TYR A 38 -7.02 -0.41 4.33
C TYR A 38 -8.17 0.51 4.73
N TYR A 39 -8.21 0.94 5.99
CA TYR A 39 -9.18 1.92 6.46
C TYR A 39 -9.05 3.26 5.71
N TRP A 40 -7.84 3.74 5.44
CA TRP A 40 -7.64 4.95 4.64
C TRP A 40 -8.10 4.80 3.19
N ILE A 41 -7.90 3.62 2.58
CA ILE A 41 -8.42 3.33 1.24
C ILE A 41 -9.94 3.32 1.25
N ASP A 42 -10.58 2.65 2.23
CA ASP A 42 -12.03 2.61 2.40
C ASP A 42 -12.64 4.00 2.58
N LYS A 43 -11.97 4.85 3.36
CA LYS A 43 -12.36 6.26 3.56
C LYS A 43 -12.04 7.18 2.39
N GLY A 44 -11.39 6.69 1.33
CA GLY A 44 -10.98 7.51 0.18
C GLY A 44 -9.86 8.50 0.49
N LEU A 45 -9.14 8.32 1.61
CA LEU A 45 -7.96 9.11 1.96
C LEU A 45 -6.74 8.71 1.13
N LEU A 46 -6.73 7.46 0.64
CA LEU A 46 -5.70 6.93 -0.24
C LEU A 46 -6.32 6.41 -1.53
N THR A 47 -5.73 6.81 -2.66
CA THR A 47 -6.11 6.27 -3.96
C THR A 47 -5.34 4.97 -4.20
N GLY A 48 -6.03 3.85 -3.98
CA GLY A 48 -5.51 2.52 -4.27
C GLY A 48 -5.95 2.04 -5.66
N ARG A 49 -4.99 1.78 -6.54
CA ARG A 49 -5.21 1.08 -7.81
C ARG A 49 -4.81 -0.39 -7.67
N ARG A 50 -5.63 -1.30 -8.17
CA ARG A 50 -5.25 -2.72 -8.35
C ARG A 50 -5.27 -3.07 -9.82
N HIS A 51 -4.24 -3.76 -10.29
CA HIS A 51 -4.14 -4.16 -11.70
C HIS A 51 -5.08 -5.32 -12.05
N ASN A 52 -5.26 -6.28 -11.14
CA ASN A 52 -6.12 -7.46 -11.35
C ASN A 52 -6.71 -7.96 -10.02
N ALA A 53 -7.80 -8.73 -10.09
CA ALA A 53 -8.32 -9.46 -8.94
C ALA A 53 -7.25 -10.44 -8.42
N GLY A 54 -6.77 -10.23 -7.19
CA GLY A 54 -5.67 -10.99 -6.57
C GLY A 54 -4.29 -10.32 -6.63
N SER A 55 -4.18 -9.14 -7.26
CA SER A 55 -2.97 -8.31 -7.14
C SER A 55 -3.05 -7.42 -5.90
N PRO A 56 -1.91 -7.14 -5.22
CA PRO A 56 -1.90 -6.17 -4.12
C PRO A 56 -2.28 -4.78 -4.63
N TYR A 57 -2.90 -3.99 -3.75
CA TYR A 57 -3.18 -2.59 -4.00
C TYR A 57 -1.88 -1.81 -4.13
N LEU A 58 -1.75 -1.10 -5.24
CA LEU A 58 -0.74 -0.08 -5.49
C LEU A 58 -1.35 1.26 -5.09
N LEU A 59 -0.72 1.93 -4.16
CA LEU A 59 -1.13 3.23 -3.65
C LEU A 59 -0.28 4.28 -4.36
N ALA A 60 -0.95 5.20 -5.04
CA ALA A 60 -0.31 6.39 -5.56
C ALA A 60 -0.12 7.37 -4.39
N ILE A 61 0.97 7.19 -3.64
CA ILE A 61 1.32 8.11 -2.56
C ILE A 61 2.27 9.17 -3.12
N THR A 62 1.79 10.39 -3.22
CA THR A 62 2.67 11.54 -3.44
C THR A 62 3.39 11.88 -2.14
N PRO A 63 4.61 12.45 -2.20
CA PRO A 63 5.33 12.86 -1.00
C PRO A 63 4.55 13.86 -0.13
N ASP A 64 3.63 14.63 -0.71
CA ASP A 64 2.74 15.53 0.02
C ASP A 64 1.69 14.75 0.85
N THR A 65 1.02 13.77 0.22
CA THR A 65 0.06 12.90 0.91
C THR A 65 0.73 12.05 1.98
N GLU A 66 1.97 11.60 1.74
CA GLU A 66 2.76 10.89 2.74
C GLU A 66 3.00 11.73 4.00
N ARG A 67 3.39 13.00 3.83
CA ARG A 67 3.64 13.91 4.96
C ARG A 67 2.38 14.21 5.73
N GLU A 68 1.25 14.40 5.05
CA GLU A 68 -0.05 14.61 5.70
C GLU A 68 -0.48 13.36 6.48
N LEU A 69 -0.30 12.17 5.93
CA LEU A 69 -0.58 10.92 6.63
C LEU A 69 0.35 10.71 7.82
N ALA A 70 1.66 10.97 7.67
CA ALA A 70 2.62 10.91 8.76
C ALA A 70 2.26 11.88 9.89
N LYS A 71 1.85 13.11 9.55
CA LYS A 71 1.37 14.10 10.51
C LYS A 71 0.11 13.62 11.22
N ARG A 72 -0.85 13.03 10.50
CA ARG A 72 -2.07 12.45 11.07
C ARG A 72 -1.78 11.28 12.01
N VAL A 73 -0.80 10.43 11.67
CA VAL A 73 -0.33 9.34 12.53
C VAL A 73 0.30 9.89 13.80
N ALA A 74 1.19 10.89 13.69
CA ALA A 74 1.81 11.55 14.83
C ALA A 74 0.78 12.26 15.74
N GLN A 75 -0.28 12.83 15.17
CA GLN A 75 -1.39 13.43 15.93
C GLN A 75 -2.33 12.39 16.53
N SER A 76 -2.43 11.20 15.93
CA SER A 76 -3.34 10.15 16.39
C SER A 76 -2.67 9.26 17.42
N THR A 77 -2.87 9.57 18.70
CA THR A 77 -2.42 8.74 19.84
C THR A 77 -2.97 7.30 19.83
N ARG A 78 -4.00 7.04 19.00
CA ARG A 78 -4.66 5.73 18.82
C ARG A 78 -4.04 4.84 17.75
N LEU A 79 -3.26 5.42 16.82
CA LEU A 79 -2.57 4.65 15.78
C LEU A 79 -1.23 4.19 16.33
N LYS A 80 -1.27 3.27 17.30
CA LYS A 80 -0.04 2.69 17.83
C LYS A 80 0.50 1.66 16.83
N PRO A 81 1.81 1.68 16.49
CA PRO A 81 2.45 0.54 15.85
C PRO A 81 2.23 -0.70 16.73
N GLN A 82 1.91 -1.84 16.11
CA GLN A 82 1.99 -3.16 16.75
C GLN A 82 3.39 -3.72 16.61
#